data_AF-A0A3M0A911-F1
#
_entry.id   AF-A0A3M0A911-F1
#
_cell.length_a   1.000
_cell.length_b   1.000
_cell.length_c   1.000
_cell.angle_alpha   90.00
_cell.angle_beta   90.00
_cell.angle_gamma   90.00
#
_symmetry.space_group_name_H-M   'P 1'
#
loop_
_entity.id
_entity.type
_entity.pdbx_description
1 polymer ?
#
loop_
_entity_poly.entity_id
_entity_poly.type
_entity_poly.pdbx_seq_one_letter_code
_entity_poly.pdbx_strand_id
1 'polypeptide(L)'
;MTTAQFSTTTFSSALTAHDELVSPTLALGLVTGVSLLPVELQPNEWFNLLWCGDEPTVEDSKTLGPAFEAALEYQQWLLATPTDDWFTLIDELNLSEYAMGLAMALNWGQTAWSDVGLEDGSDNDNLIGALMLVAVTLAWPNEQRPEGINLPTAATAESQFKTAIHAVRLISSEYRQQQTTQQAAH
;
A
#
# COMPACT_ATOMS: atom_id res chain seq x y z
N MET A 1 -4.69 1.19 24.56
CA MET A 1 -3.75 0.26 23.89
C MET A 1 -2.46 1.02 23.66
N THR A 2 -1.33 0.51 24.13
CA THR A 2 -0.01 1.05 23.78
C THR A 2 0.29 0.62 22.36
N THR A 3 0.22 1.55 21.40
CA THR A 3 0.84 1.35 20.08
C THR A 3 2.30 0.97 20.33
N ALA A 4 2.67 -0.27 20.07
CA ALA A 4 4.08 -0.60 19.95
C ALA A 4 4.66 0.40 18.93
N GLN A 5 5.77 1.07 19.28
CA GLN A 5 6.44 1.95 18.33
C GLN A 5 6.89 1.10 17.16
N PHE A 6 6.11 1.10 16.07
CA PHE A 6 6.57 0.53 14.81
C PHE A 6 7.86 1.25 14.41
N SER A 7 8.83 0.45 14.00
CA SER A 7 10.13 0.93 13.55
C SER A 7 10.37 0.37 12.17
N THR A 8 10.49 1.26 11.19
CA THR A 8 10.88 0.92 9.81
C THR A 8 12.21 0.17 9.79
N THR A 9 13.13 0.47 10.73
CA THR A 9 14.39 -0.25 10.91
C THR A 9 14.18 -1.70 11.36
N THR A 10 13.28 -1.94 12.32
CA THR A 10 12.98 -3.30 12.81
C THR A 10 12.28 -4.13 11.73
N PHE A 11 11.35 -3.52 11.00
CA PHE A 11 10.68 -4.15 9.86
C PHE A 11 11.67 -4.49 8.74
N SER A 12 12.56 -3.55 8.38
CA SER A 12 13.61 -3.78 7.38
C SER A 12 14.58 -4.88 7.81
N SER A 13 14.93 -4.93 9.09
CA SER A 13 15.83 -5.96 9.63
C SER A 13 15.20 -7.35 9.58
N ALA A 14 13.88 -7.45 9.85
CA ALA A 14 13.16 -8.72 9.75
C ALA A 14 13.15 -9.24 8.30
N LEU A 15 12.87 -8.37 7.32
CA LEU A 15 12.86 -8.75 5.89
C LEU A 15 14.26 -9.14 5.38
N THR A 16 15.28 -8.35 5.73
CA THR A 16 16.66 -8.61 5.30
C THR A 16 17.22 -9.90 5.89
N ALA A 17 16.80 -10.27 7.12
CA ALA A 17 17.23 -11.50 7.77
C ALA A 17 16.69 -12.77 7.11
N HIS A 18 15.63 -12.66 6.31
CA HIS A 18 15.00 -13.78 5.62
C HIS A 18 15.43 -13.94 4.15
N ASP A 19 16.41 -13.16 3.69
CA ASP A 19 16.88 -13.17 2.29
C ASP A 19 15.72 -12.95 1.29
N GLU A 20 14.68 -12.27 1.74
CA GLU A 20 13.49 -11.99 0.93
C GLU A 20 13.86 -11.09 -0.24
N LEU A 21 13.39 -11.44 -1.44
CA LEU A 21 13.63 -10.72 -2.70
C LEU A 21 12.95 -9.35 -2.77
N VAL A 22 12.25 -8.94 -1.70
CA VAL A 22 11.42 -7.74 -1.66
C VAL A 22 12.07 -6.67 -0.78
N SER A 23 12.25 -5.46 -1.32
CA SER A 23 12.77 -4.35 -0.52
C SER A 23 11.79 -3.99 0.61
N PRO A 24 12.29 -3.54 1.79
CA PRO A 24 11.42 -3.14 2.89
C PRO A 24 10.41 -2.04 2.51
N THR A 25 10.81 -1.14 1.61
CA THR A 25 9.94 -0.07 1.12
C THR A 25 8.80 -0.62 0.26
N LEU A 26 9.08 -1.58 -0.62
CA LEU A 26 8.06 -2.23 -1.44
C LEU A 26 7.09 -3.03 -0.57
N ALA A 27 7.61 -3.78 0.41
CA ALA A 27 6.79 -4.50 1.39
C ALA A 27 5.88 -3.55 2.19
N LEU A 28 6.39 -2.39 2.60
CA LEU A 28 5.57 -1.39 3.29
C LEU A 28 4.48 -0.79 2.38
N GLY A 29 4.79 -0.58 1.09
CA GLY A 29 3.82 -0.18 0.07
C GLY A 29 2.69 -1.21 -0.08
N LEU A 30 3.04 -2.50 -0.14
CA LEU A 30 2.07 -3.60 -0.19
C LEU A 30 1.14 -3.60 1.03
N VAL A 31 1.70 -3.54 2.24
CA VAL A 31 0.93 -3.49 3.50
C VAL A 31 -0.03 -2.30 3.54
N THR A 32 0.43 -1.15 3.04
CA THR A 32 -0.40 0.05 2.95
C THR A 32 -1.58 -0.17 2.00
N GLY A 33 -1.35 -0.80 0.85
CA GLY A 33 -2.39 -1.04 -0.15
C GLY A 33 -3.42 -2.03 0.35
N VAL A 34 -2.97 -3.10 1.02
CA VAL A 34 -3.84 -4.04 1.73
C VAL A 34 -4.70 -3.31 2.77
N SER A 35 -4.10 -2.39 3.54
CA SER A 35 -4.81 -1.59 4.57
C SER A 35 -5.87 -0.63 3.99
N LEU A 36 -5.79 -0.34 2.70
CA LEU A 36 -6.75 0.51 1.99
C LEU A 36 -7.89 -0.29 1.36
N LEU A 37 -7.74 -1.61 1.20
CA LEU A 37 -8.79 -2.44 0.60
C LEU A 37 -10.08 -2.40 1.44
N PRO A 38 -11.25 -2.39 0.81
CA PRO A 38 -12.54 -2.28 1.47
C PRO A 38 -13.04 -3.68 1.91
N VAL A 39 -12.13 -4.53 2.35
CA VAL A 39 -12.41 -5.90 2.81
C VAL A 39 -11.69 -6.16 4.12
N GLU A 40 -12.40 -6.83 5.03
CA GLU A 40 -11.82 -7.34 6.25
C GLU A 40 -11.12 -8.66 5.92
N LEU A 41 -9.84 -8.56 5.55
CA LEU A 41 -9.01 -9.74 5.28
C LEU A 41 -8.69 -10.46 6.59
N GLN A 42 -8.82 -11.78 6.59
CA GLN A 42 -8.36 -12.60 7.70
C GLN A 42 -6.83 -12.51 7.82
N PRO A 43 -6.25 -12.75 9.03
CA PRO A 43 -4.81 -12.63 9.24
C PRO A 43 -3.93 -13.48 8.30
N ASN A 44 -4.41 -14.63 7.87
CA ASN A 44 -3.73 -15.50 6.91
C ASN A 44 -3.87 -15.02 5.46
N GLU A 45 -4.96 -14.33 5.11
CA GLU A 45 -5.20 -13.85 3.75
C GLU A 45 -4.29 -12.68 3.39
N TRP A 46 -4.04 -11.75 4.33
CA TRP A 46 -3.09 -10.66 4.09
C TRP A 46 -1.66 -11.18 3.93
N PHE A 47 -1.27 -12.21 4.70
CA PHE A 47 0.06 -12.77 4.64
C PHE A 47 0.32 -13.53 3.32
N ASN A 48 -0.69 -14.25 2.81
CA ASN A 48 -0.63 -14.90 1.50
C ASN A 48 -0.58 -13.90 0.33
N LEU A 49 -1.26 -12.75 0.45
CA LEU A 49 -1.20 -11.69 -0.56
C LEU A 49 0.22 -11.14 -0.68
N LEU A 50 0.95 -10.99 0.42
CA LEU A 50 2.34 -10.51 0.40
C LEU A 50 3.30 -11.47 -0.33
N TRP A 51 2.93 -12.75 -0.48
CA TRP A 51 3.68 -13.76 -1.26
C TRP A 51 3.23 -13.89 -2.71
N CYS A 52 2.54 -12.88 -3.27
CA CYS A 52 2.03 -12.94 -4.64
C CYS A 52 1.11 -14.15 -4.92
N GLY A 53 0.46 -14.70 -3.89
CA GLY A 53 -0.41 -15.86 -4.00
C GLY A 53 0.28 -17.22 -3.76
N ASP A 54 1.59 -17.25 -3.49
CA ASP A 54 2.23 -18.45 -2.95
C ASP A 54 1.89 -18.61 -1.46
N GLU A 55 1.74 -19.86 -1.00
CA GLU A 55 1.57 -20.11 0.43
C GLU A 55 2.92 -19.94 1.13
N PRO A 56 3.06 -19.00 2.09
CA PRO A 56 4.28 -18.82 2.83
C PRO A 56 4.54 -20.05 3.69
N THR A 57 5.81 -20.37 3.92
CA THR A 57 6.13 -21.54 4.75
C THR A 57 5.72 -21.29 6.20
N VAL A 58 5.62 -22.37 6.98
CA VAL A 58 5.40 -22.29 8.43
C VAL A 58 6.52 -21.52 9.14
N GLU A 59 7.73 -21.52 8.57
CA GLU A 59 8.87 -20.77 9.08
C GLU A 59 8.70 -19.27 8.80
N ASP A 60 8.38 -18.90 7.55
CA ASP A 60 8.12 -17.50 7.15
C ASP A 60 6.98 -16.89 7.97
N SER A 61 5.89 -17.66 8.17
CA SER A 61 4.75 -17.23 8.99
C SER A 61 5.13 -16.91 10.43
N LYS A 62 6.07 -17.66 11.01
CA LYS A 62 6.50 -17.46 12.41
C LYS A 62 7.44 -16.28 12.56
N THR A 63 8.26 -16.01 11.56
CA THR A 63 9.33 -15.02 11.65
C THR A 63 8.93 -13.66 11.09
N LEU A 64 8.23 -13.65 9.95
CA LEU A 64 7.81 -12.44 9.24
C LEU A 64 6.39 -12.03 9.59
N GLY A 65 5.52 -12.98 9.94
CA GLY A 65 4.14 -12.71 10.38
C GLY A 65 4.03 -11.58 11.41
N PRO A 66 4.71 -11.65 12.56
CA PRO A 66 4.64 -10.59 13.58
C PRO A 66 5.14 -9.22 13.11
N ALA A 67 6.13 -9.19 12.21
CA ALA A 67 6.68 -7.94 11.68
C ALA A 67 5.69 -7.26 10.74
N PHE A 68 4.99 -8.04 9.92
CA PHE A 68 3.95 -7.53 9.04
C PHE A 68 2.65 -7.20 9.78
N GLU A 69 2.27 -7.94 10.84
CA GLU A 69 1.14 -7.55 11.72
C GLU A 69 1.40 -6.17 12.35
N ALA A 70 2.60 -5.95 12.88
CA ALA A 70 3.00 -4.65 13.40
C ALA A 70 3.01 -3.55 12.33
N ALA A 71 3.43 -3.87 11.10
CA ALA A 71 3.35 -2.94 9.97
C ALA A 71 1.89 -2.61 9.61
N LEU A 72 1.00 -3.59 9.63
CA LEU A 72 -0.43 -3.44 9.33
C LEU A 72 -1.10 -2.54 10.37
N GLU A 73 -0.90 -2.80 11.67
CA GLU A 73 -1.42 -1.97 12.75
C GLU A 73 -0.93 -0.52 12.63
N TYR A 74 0.36 -0.34 12.30
CA TYR A 74 0.94 0.97 12.08
C TYR A 74 0.33 1.70 10.88
N GLN A 75 0.17 1.00 9.74
CA GLN A 75 -0.45 1.60 8.55
C GLN A 75 -1.93 1.93 8.80
N GLN A 76 -2.67 1.10 9.53
CA GLN A 76 -4.05 1.42 9.91
C GLN A 76 -4.14 2.65 10.82
N TRP A 77 -3.21 2.79 11.78
CA TRP A 77 -3.11 3.99 12.61
C TRP A 77 -2.75 5.23 11.79
N LEU A 78 -1.80 5.10 10.85
CA LEU A 78 -1.40 6.16 9.93
C LEU A 78 -2.55 6.62 9.03
N LEU A 79 -3.36 5.68 8.53
CA LEU A 79 -4.54 5.98 7.73
C LEU A 79 -5.63 6.72 8.53
N ALA A 80 -5.60 6.64 9.87
CA ALA A 80 -6.44 7.43 10.77
C ALA A 80 -5.81 8.78 11.19
N THR A 81 -4.54 9.02 10.87
CA THR A 81 -3.79 10.25 11.17
C THR A 81 -4.00 11.31 10.08
N PRO A 82 -3.98 12.62 10.35
CA PRO A 82 -4.07 13.65 9.31
C PRO A 82 -3.09 13.43 8.15
N THR A 83 -3.53 13.73 6.92
CA THR A 83 -2.83 13.32 5.69
C THR A 83 -1.43 13.94 5.54
N ASP A 84 -1.19 15.14 6.06
CA ASP A 84 0.09 15.83 5.95
C ASP A 84 1.21 15.15 6.78
N ASP A 85 0.87 14.58 7.93
CA ASP A 85 1.81 13.85 8.79
C ASP A 85 2.24 12.53 8.12
N TRP A 86 1.34 11.92 7.36
CA TRP A 86 1.62 10.70 6.59
C TRP A 86 2.60 10.96 5.44
N PHE A 87 2.41 12.05 4.70
CA PHE A 87 3.32 12.42 3.61
C PHE A 87 4.74 12.67 4.09
N THR A 88 4.89 13.31 5.26
CA THR A 88 6.21 13.53 5.89
C THR A 88 6.92 12.21 6.19
N LEU A 89 6.18 11.18 6.61
CA LEU A 89 6.74 9.87 6.97
C LEU A 89 7.13 9.02 5.75
N ILE A 90 6.42 9.15 4.63
CA ILE A 90 6.78 8.43 3.40
C ILE A 90 7.85 9.15 2.57
N ASP A 91 8.05 10.46 2.76
CA ASP A 91 9.09 11.24 2.06
C ASP A 91 10.51 10.74 2.44
N GLU A 92 10.65 10.04 3.57
CA GLU A 92 11.87 9.36 3.99
C GLU A 92 12.10 7.99 3.29
N LEU A 93 11.11 7.50 2.55
CA LEU A 93 11.15 6.21 1.86
C LEU A 93 11.53 6.36 0.39
N ASN A 94 11.96 5.24 -0.23
CA ASN A 94 12.04 5.17 -1.69
C ASN A 94 10.63 5.18 -2.31
N LEU A 95 10.13 6.37 -2.64
CA LEU A 95 8.76 6.58 -3.14
C LEU A 95 8.43 5.73 -4.39
N SER A 96 9.43 5.41 -5.22
CA SER A 96 9.24 4.55 -6.38
C SER A 96 8.83 3.13 -5.98
N GLU A 97 9.57 2.52 -5.04
CA GLU A 97 9.29 1.17 -4.54
C GLU A 97 8.00 1.13 -3.75
N TYR A 98 7.76 2.18 -2.96
CA TYR A 98 6.54 2.32 -2.17
C TYR A 98 5.29 2.39 -3.05
N ALA A 99 5.31 3.24 -4.08
CA ALA A 99 4.21 3.37 -5.04
C ALA A 99 3.98 2.08 -5.84
N MET A 100 5.06 1.35 -6.17
CA MET A 100 4.96 0.04 -6.83
C MET A 100 4.25 -0.99 -5.93
N GLY A 101 4.70 -1.15 -4.68
CA GLY A 101 4.07 -2.06 -3.74
C GLY A 101 2.59 -1.72 -3.50
N LEU A 102 2.28 -0.43 -3.40
CA LEU A 102 0.90 0.01 -3.24
C LEU A 102 0.02 -0.34 -4.45
N ALA A 103 0.51 -0.10 -5.67
CA ALA A 103 -0.20 -0.43 -6.90
C ALA A 103 -0.47 -1.93 -7.01
N MET A 104 0.50 -2.78 -6.64
CA MET A 104 0.35 -4.23 -6.66
C MET A 104 -0.77 -4.71 -5.73
N ALA A 105 -0.79 -4.22 -4.48
CA ALA A 105 -1.82 -4.60 -3.51
C ALA A 105 -3.23 -4.14 -3.92
N LEU A 106 -3.35 -2.92 -4.46
CA LEU A 106 -4.64 -2.42 -4.98
C LEU A 106 -5.11 -3.22 -6.21
N ASN A 107 -4.18 -3.62 -7.07
CA ASN A 107 -4.46 -4.48 -8.21
C ASN A 107 -4.97 -5.87 -7.78
N TRP A 108 -4.35 -6.49 -6.77
CA TRP A 108 -4.84 -7.77 -6.23
C TRP A 108 -6.21 -7.66 -5.58
N GLY A 109 -6.50 -6.52 -4.95
CA GLY A 109 -7.80 -6.25 -4.36
C GLY A 109 -8.86 -5.74 -5.34
N GLN A 110 -8.63 -5.70 -6.66
CA GLN A 110 -9.62 -5.19 -7.63
C GLN A 110 -11.00 -5.86 -7.49
N THR A 111 -11.03 -7.17 -7.21
CA THR A 111 -12.29 -7.90 -6.94
C THR A 111 -12.97 -7.46 -5.65
N ALA A 112 -12.21 -7.11 -4.61
CA ALA A 112 -12.75 -6.52 -3.39
C ALA A 112 -13.37 -5.14 -3.63
N TRP A 113 -12.83 -4.36 -4.56
CA TRP A 113 -13.39 -3.06 -4.92
C TRP A 113 -14.68 -3.16 -5.76
N SER A 114 -14.80 -4.18 -6.62
CA SER A 114 -16.03 -4.41 -7.39
C SER A 114 -17.21 -4.80 -6.50
N ASP A 115 -16.96 -5.52 -5.40
CA ASP A 115 -18.01 -6.00 -4.49
C ASP A 115 -18.62 -4.87 -3.62
N VAL A 116 -17.96 -3.72 -3.53
CA VAL A 116 -18.40 -2.58 -2.70
C VAL A 116 -19.13 -1.48 -3.49
N GLY A 117 -19.54 -1.80 -4.72
CA GLY A 117 -20.35 -0.89 -5.53
C GLY A 117 -19.57 0.28 -6.11
N LEU A 118 -18.22 0.23 -6.10
CA LEU A 118 -17.42 1.01 -7.05
C LEU A 118 -17.52 0.33 -8.43
N GLU A 119 -18.73 0.33 -8.99
CA GLU A 119 -18.97 0.00 -10.39
C GLU A 119 -18.50 1.18 -11.25
N ASP A 120 -17.18 1.28 -11.40
CA ASP A 120 -16.55 1.56 -12.67
C ASP A 120 -15.05 1.35 -12.47
N GLY A 121 -14.48 0.41 -13.24
CA GLY A 121 -13.04 0.17 -13.27
C GLY A 121 -12.21 1.44 -13.54
N SER A 122 -12.83 2.54 -13.98
CA SER A 122 -12.14 3.80 -14.26
C SER A 122 -11.43 4.43 -13.06
N ASP A 123 -12.01 4.50 -11.86
CA ASP A 123 -11.36 5.23 -10.74
C ASP A 123 -10.21 4.43 -10.10
N ASN A 124 -10.36 3.11 -9.99
CA ASN A 124 -9.30 2.24 -9.50
C ASN A 124 -8.21 2.01 -10.55
N ASP A 125 -8.55 1.86 -11.84
CA ASP A 125 -7.54 1.77 -12.91
C ASP A 125 -6.80 3.10 -13.09
N ASN A 126 -7.48 4.24 -12.93
CA ASN A 126 -6.83 5.56 -12.94
C ASN A 126 -5.86 5.71 -11.75
N LEU A 127 -6.22 5.19 -10.59
CA LEU A 127 -5.39 5.18 -9.39
C LEU A 127 -4.17 4.27 -9.54
N ILE A 128 -4.37 3.00 -9.90
CA ILE A 128 -3.29 2.05 -10.15
C ILE A 128 -2.37 2.59 -11.25
N GLY A 129 -2.96 3.15 -12.32
CA GLY A 129 -2.23 3.83 -13.39
C GLY A 129 -1.41 5.02 -12.89
N ALA A 130 -1.95 5.86 -12.01
CA ALA A 130 -1.22 6.97 -11.41
C ALA A 130 -0.06 6.49 -10.51
N LEU A 131 -0.27 5.45 -9.71
CA LEU A 131 0.77 4.86 -8.85
C LEU A 131 1.89 4.20 -9.68
N MET A 132 1.53 3.47 -10.74
CA MET A 132 2.50 2.89 -11.68
C MET A 132 3.27 3.98 -12.43
N LEU A 133 2.60 5.06 -12.83
CA LEU A 133 3.25 6.21 -13.48
C LEU A 133 4.29 6.86 -12.56
N VAL A 134 3.98 6.98 -11.27
CA VAL A 134 4.91 7.50 -10.26
C VAL A 134 6.12 6.59 -10.11
N ALA A 135 5.89 5.29 -9.93
CA ALA A 135 6.96 4.31 -9.77
C ALA A 135 7.91 4.34 -10.97
N VAL A 136 7.37 4.30 -12.20
CA VAL A 136 8.21 4.34 -13.41
C VAL A 136 8.94 5.69 -13.57
N THR A 137 8.27 6.80 -13.28
CA THR A 137 8.85 8.15 -13.42
C THR A 137 10.03 8.37 -12.47
N LEU A 138 9.93 7.86 -11.24
CA LEU A 138 10.96 7.99 -10.21
C LEU A 138 12.08 6.94 -10.37
N ALA A 139 11.76 5.72 -10.81
CA ALA A 139 12.76 4.68 -11.10
C ALA A 139 13.60 4.98 -12.35
N TRP A 140 13.06 5.74 -13.31
CA TRP A 140 13.72 6.03 -14.58
C TRP A 140 14.01 7.53 -14.75
N PRO A 141 15.19 8.02 -14.30
CA PRO A 141 15.55 9.43 -14.41
C PRO A 141 15.52 9.93 -15.86
N ASN A 142 15.13 11.20 -16.05
CA ASN A 142 14.98 11.83 -17.37
C ASN A 142 16.20 11.60 -18.30
N GLU A 143 17.40 11.65 -17.74
CA GLU A 143 18.68 11.55 -18.45
C GLU A 143 18.94 10.17 -19.06
N GLN A 144 18.20 9.15 -18.63
CA GLN A 144 18.37 7.76 -19.04
C GLN A 144 17.25 7.28 -19.99
N ARG A 145 16.32 8.16 -20.38
CA ARG A 145 15.14 7.80 -21.16
C ARG A 145 15.43 7.80 -22.67
N PRO A 146 14.94 6.81 -23.43
CA PRO A 146 14.96 6.82 -24.89
C PRO A 146 14.22 8.03 -25.46
N GLU A 147 14.67 8.52 -26.61
CA GLU A 147 13.97 9.56 -27.36
C GLU A 147 12.51 9.14 -27.64
N GLY A 148 11.57 10.05 -27.37
CA GLY A 148 10.13 9.84 -27.59
C GLY A 148 9.34 9.38 -26.37
N ILE A 149 9.99 9.03 -25.25
CA ILE A 149 9.30 8.73 -23.99
C ILE A 149 9.06 10.03 -23.19
N ASN A 150 7.81 10.47 -23.15
CA ASN A 150 7.38 11.62 -22.34
C ASN A 150 6.67 11.15 -21.06
N LEU A 151 7.45 10.90 -20.02
CA LEU A 151 6.91 10.73 -18.66
C LEU A 151 6.89 12.10 -17.95
N PRO A 152 6.00 12.30 -16.96
CA PRO A 152 5.96 13.51 -16.16
C PRO A 152 7.30 13.77 -15.44
N THR A 153 7.45 14.98 -14.88
CA THR A 153 8.58 15.27 -13.98
C THR A 153 8.37 14.55 -12.64
N ALA A 154 9.45 14.32 -11.89
CA ALA A 154 9.38 13.74 -10.55
C ALA A 154 8.40 14.50 -9.62
N ALA A 155 8.45 15.84 -9.62
CA ALA A 155 7.53 16.66 -8.84
C ALA A 155 6.06 16.53 -9.28
N THR A 156 5.81 16.37 -10.59
CA THR A 156 4.45 16.15 -11.11
C THR A 156 3.94 14.77 -10.70
N ALA A 157 4.78 13.74 -10.84
CA ALA A 157 4.46 12.39 -10.39
C ALA A 157 4.17 12.39 -8.88
N GLU A 158 5.03 12.98 -8.05
CA GLU A 158 4.81 13.08 -6.60
C GLU A 158 3.49 13.79 -6.27
N SER A 159 3.15 14.89 -6.94
CA SER A 159 1.86 15.56 -6.75
C SER A 159 0.65 14.68 -7.15
N GLN A 160 0.78 13.92 -8.24
CA GLN A 160 -0.24 12.96 -8.66
C GLN A 160 -0.39 11.82 -7.65
N PHE A 161 0.72 11.31 -7.12
CA PHE A 161 0.73 10.33 -6.03
C PHE A 161 -0.03 10.86 -4.80
N LYS A 162 0.31 12.06 -4.33
CA LYS A 162 -0.33 12.68 -3.16
C LYS A 162 -1.84 12.82 -3.36
N THR A 163 -2.27 13.22 -4.56
CA THR A 163 -3.68 13.33 -4.93
C THR A 163 -4.38 11.97 -4.94
N ALA A 164 -3.76 10.98 -5.58
CA ALA A 164 -4.24 9.61 -5.66
C ALA A 164 -4.48 9.01 -4.27
N ILE A 165 -3.48 9.04 -3.38
CA ILE A 165 -3.61 8.51 -2.02
C ILE A 165 -4.75 9.17 -1.25
N HIS A 166 -4.87 10.49 -1.34
CA HIS A 166 -5.91 11.22 -0.65
C HIS A 166 -7.31 10.73 -1.07
N ALA A 167 -7.52 10.49 -2.38
CA ALA A 167 -8.77 9.95 -2.89
C ALA A 167 -9.07 8.54 -2.34
N VAL A 168 -8.10 7.62 -2.34
CA VAL A 168 -8.30 6.27 -1.81
C VAL A 168 -8.66 6.30 -0.33
N ARG A 169 -7.95 7.12 0.45
CA ARG A 169 -8.20 7.24 1.89
C ARG A 169 -9.62 7.69 2.18
N LEU A 170 -10.13 8.66 1.41
CA LEU A 170 -11.50 9.13 1.54
C LEU A 170 -12.48 7.99 1.28
N ILE A 171 -12.35 7.30 0.14
CA ILE A 171 -13.22 6.18 -0.25
C ILE A 171 -13.19 5.06 0.79
N SER A 172 -12.00 4.61 1.21
CA SER A 172 -11.84 3.56 2.22
C SER A 172 -12.41 3.98 3.59
N SER A 173 -12.42 5.27 3.91
CA SER A 173 -13.00 5.77 5.16
C SER A 173 -14.53 5.81 5.12
N GLU A 174 -15.10 6.28 4.00
CA GLU A 174 -16.54 6.33 3.76
C GLU A 174 -17.15 4.92 3.76
N TYR A 175 -16.49 3.97 3.10
CA TYR A 175 -16.92 2.58 3.07
C TYR A 175 -16.95 1.95 4.48
N ARG A 176 -15.89 2.14 5.27
CA ARG A 176 -15.83 1.63 6.65
C ARG A 176 -16.92 2.23 7.55
N GLN A 177 -17.26 3.51 7.35
CA GLN A 177 -18.38 4.16 8.05
C GLN A 177 -19.74 3.55 7.65
N GLN A 178 -19.93 3.23 6.37
CA GLN A 178 -21.16 2.58 5.91
C GLN A 178 -21.32 1.18 6.52
N GLN A 179 -20.26 0.37 6.56
CA GLN A 179 -20.31 -0.96 7.18
C GLN A 179 -20.63 -0.91 8.67
N THR A 180 -19.98 -0.02 9.43
CA THR A 180 -20.27 0.13 10.87
C THR A 180 -21.71 0.58 11.12
N THR A 181 -22.26 1.43 10.25
CA THR A 181 -23.66 1.87 10.34
C THR A 181 -24.64 0.73 10.06
N GLN A 182 -24.34 -0.13 9.08
CA GLN A 182 -25.17 -1.30 8.76
C GLN A 182 -25.13 -2.35 9.87
N GLN A 183 -23.96 -2.62 10.44
CA GLN A 183 -23.81 -3.56 11.57
C GLN A 183 -24.50 -3.08 12.85
N ALA A 184 -24.54 -1.76 13.10
CA ALA A 184 -25.22 -1.18 14.26
C ALA A 184 -26.76 -1.13 14.11
N ALA A 185 -27.29 -1.34 12.90
CA ALA A 185 -28.72 -1.35 12.62
C ALA A 185 -29.37 -2.74 12.70
N HIS A 186 -28.58 -3.79 12.98
CA HIS A 186 -28.99 -5.18 13.14
C HIS A 186 -28.77 -5.67 14.57
#